data_AF-A0A060STN0-F1
#
_entry.id   AF-A0A060STN0-F1
#
_cell.length_a   1.000
_cell.length_b   1.000
_cell.length_c   1.000
_cell.angle_alpha   90.00
_cell.angle_beta   90.00
_cell.angle_gamma   90.00
#
_symmetry.space_group_name_H-M   'P 1'
#
loop_
_entity.id
_entity.type
_entity.pdbx_description
1 polymer ?
#
loop_
_entity_poly.entity_id
_entity_poly.type
_entity_poly.pdbx_seq_one_letter_code
_entity_poly.pdbx_strand_id
1 'polypeptide(L)'
;MEDSKNWDFPKAHTHMHAFDDIEAKGVSRNFNTKPNEKMHRPFKEAYRLRTNHRNVASQLLDIDHYCYAMGHMRAEIDLLKLPKETPEGDGHSPPAERIGGGHFSLGAQKDPSQTIAQLVESYTDDPAFNGFGRRLGDFLTKSYTAHNLPLPGGTSITFPLNSKVNYESLADWRQDTDLLRCNPMFFGHPRYDCVMVKGVGGKDFFARLLFMFTCSVNDTTEALALIQPY
;
A
#
# COMPACT_ATOMS: atom_id res chain seq x y z
N MET A 1 -54.34 -39.35 56.72
CA MET A 1 -52.96 -39.57 56.26
C MET A 1 -52.65 -38.36 55.39
N GLU A 2 -51.89 -37.41 55.92
CA GLU A 2 -51.49 -36.21 55.17
C GLU A 2 -50.43 -36.63 54.16
N ASP A 3 -50.71 -36.43 52.87
CA ASP A 3 -49.73 -36.58 51.80
C ASP A 3 -48.62 -35.54 52.02
N SER A 4 -47.47 -35.99 52.53
CA SER A 4 -46.29 -35.15 52.71
C SER A 4 -45.80 -34.71 51.33
N LYS A 5 -46.15 -33.47 50.95
CA LYS A 5 -45.79 -32.88 49.67
C LYS A 5 -44.27 -32.90 49.50
N ASN A 6 -43.79 -33.64 48.49
CA ASN A 6 -42.37 -33.71 48.18
C ASN A 6 -41.92 -32.42 47.49
N TRP A 7 -41.06 -31.65 48.16
CA TRP A 7 -40.52 -30.38 47.67
C TRP A 7 -39.17 -30.53 46.95
N ASP A 8 -38.80 -31.76 46.57
CA ASP A 8 -37.56 -32.05 45.86
C ASP A 8 -37.67 -31.75 44.36
N PHE A 9 -37.64 -30.46 44.02
CA PHE A 9 -37.54 -30.01 42.63
C PHE A 9 -36.48 -28.91 42.50
N PRO A 10 -35.85 -28.77 41.32
CA PRO A 10 -34.66 -27.93 41.15
C PRO A 10 -34.83 -26.50 41.66
N LYS A 11 -36.03 -25.94 41.48
CA LYS A 11 -36.36 -24.56 41.86
C LYS A 11 -36.46 -24.36 43.37
N ALA A 12 -36.96 -25.34 44.12
CA ALA A 12 -36.97 -25.30 45.59
C ALA A 12 -35.56 -25.53 46.16
N HIS A 13 -34.79 -26.43 45.53
CA HIS A 13 -33.40 -26.71 45.91
C HIS A 13 -32.49 -25.47 45.76
N THR A 14 -32.69 -24.65 44.72
CA THR A 14 -31.96 -23.37 44.56
C THR A 14 -32.13 -22.44 45.76
N HIS A 15 -33.34 -22.34 46.33
CA HIS A 15 -33.59 -21.49 47.48
C HIS A 15 -33.04 -22.08 48.79
N MET A 16 -33.02 -23.42 48.91
CA MET A 16 -32.48 -24.12 50.06
C MET A 16 -30.98 -23.86 50.26
N HIS A 17 -30.21 -23.85 49.16
CA HIS A 17 -28.76 -23.61 49.19
C HIS A 17 -28.37 -22.16 48.93
N ALA A 18 -29.34 -21.24 48.78
CA ALA A 18 -29.05 -19.86 48.38
C ALA A 18 -28.16 -19.13 49.39
N PHE A 19 -28.39 -19.34 50.69
CA PHE A 19 -27.59 -18.70 51.74
C PHE A 19 -26.19 -19.29 51.82
N ASP A 20 -26.07 -20.62 51.80
CA ASP A 20 -24.78 -21.32 51.76
C ASP A 20 -23.97 -20.92 50.52
N ASP A 21 -24.63 -20.76 49.37
CA ASP A 21 -24.02 -20.26 48.13
C ASP A 21 -23.55 -18.81 48.27
N ILE A 22 -24.32 -17.93 48.92
CA ILE A 22 -23.94 -16.53 49.15
C ILE A 22 -22.75 -16.44 50.12
N GLU A 23 -22.72 -17.28 51.16
CA GLU A 23 -21.60 -17.33 52.12
C GLU A 23 -20.34 -17.93 51.50
N ALA A 24 -20.47 -19.03 50.75
CA ALA A 24 -19.34 -19.70 50.10
C ALA A 24 -18.76 -18.89 48.94
N LYS A 25 -19.62 -18.23 48.14
CA LYS A 25 -19.20 -17.46 46.95
C LYS A 25 -18.92 -15.98 47.29
N GLY A 26 -19.41 -15.50 48.43
CA GLY A 26 -19.31 -14.11 48.87
C GLY A 26 -20.08 -13.12 47.99
N VAL A 27 -20.02 -11.84 48.34
CA VAL A 27 -20.48 -10.76 47.45
C VAL A 27 -19.49 -10.64 46.29
N SER A 28 -19.96 -10.94 45.08
CA SER A 28 -19.29 -10.72 43.80
C SER A 28 -19.02 -9.23 43.53
N ARG A 29 -18.16 -8.58 44.34
CA ARG A 29 -17.90 -7.14 44.22
C ARG A 29 -17.29 -6.76 42.85
N ASN A 30 -16.67 -7.72 42.18
CA ASN A 30 -16.03 -7.56 40.86
C ASN A 30 -16.54 -8.55 39.80
N PHE A 31 -17.48 -9.44 40.12
CA PHE A 31 -18.10 -10.32 39.13
C PHE A 31 -19.29 -9.60 38.50
N ASN A 32 -19.00 -8.87 37.44
CA ASN A 32 -20.01 -8.38 36.51
C ASN A 32 -20.30 -9.50 35.50
N THR A 33 -21.56 -9.79 35.19
CA THR A 33 -21.95 -10.71 34.08
C THR A 33 -22.00 -10.01 32.71
N LYS A 34 -21.69 -8.70 32.65
CA LYS A 34 -21.59 -7.92 31.42
C LYS A 34 -20.27 -7.98 30.62
N PRO A 35 -19.10 -8.49 31.11
CA PRO A 35 -17.96 -8.61 30.23
C PRO A 35 -18.36 -9.60 29.13
N ASN A 36 -18.37 -9.10 27.89
CA ASN A 36 -18.81 -9.79 26.67
C ASN A 36 -20.31 -9.78 26.34
N GLU A 37 -21.18 -9.09 27.10
CA GLU A 37 -22.58 -8.88 26.68
C GLU A 37 -22.66 -8.17 25.32
N LYS A 38 -21.72 -7.24 25.07
CA LYS A 38 -21.57 -6.57 23.77
C LYS A 38 -20.94 -7.46 22.71
N MET A 39 -20.10 -8.44 23.07
CA MET A 39 -19.42 -9.37 22.14
C MET A 39 -20.41 -10.34 21.47
N HIS A 40 -21.52 -10.65 22.14
CA HIS A 40 -22.59 -11.43 21.52
C HIS A 40 -23.24 -10.72 20.34
N ARG A 41 -23.22 -9.38 20.26
CA ARG A 41 -23.84 -8.64 19.15
C ARG A 41 -23.09 -8.84 17.83
N PRO A 42 -21.76 -8.62 17.75
CA PRO A 42 -20.97 -8.96 16.56
C PRO A 42 -21.14 -10.41 16.13
N PHE A 43 -21.09 -11.37 17.07
CA PHE A 43 -21.28 -12.78 16.72
C PHE A 43 -22.68 -13.08 16.21
N LYS A 44 -23.72 -12.46 16.78
CA LYS A 44 -25.10 -12.59 16.29
C LYS A 44 -25.28 -11.97 14.91
N GLU A 45 -24.62 -10.85 14.63
CA GLU A 45 -24.63 -10.20 13.32
C GLU A 45 -23.86 -11.01 12.29
N ALA A 46 -22.66 -11.49 12.62
CA ALA A 46 -21.87 -12.36 11.77
C ALA A 46 -22.61 -13.67 11.46
N TYR A 47 -23.21 -14.31 12.48
CA TYR A 47 -24.09 -15.46 12.31
C TYR A 47 -25.22 -15.19 11.31
N ARG A 48 -25.95 -14.07 11.49
CA ARG A 48 -27.14 -13.74 10.71
C ARG A 48 -26.82 -13.31 9.28
N LEU A 49 -25.74 -12.56 9.08
CA LEU A 49 -25.47 -11.85 7.83
C LEU A 49 -24.35 -12.49 7.00
N ARG A 50 -23.50 -13.32 7.59
CA ARG A 50 -22.23 -13.74 6.99
C ARG A 50 -21.95 -15.25 7.07
N THR A 51 -22.87 -16.04 7.62
CA THR A 51 -22.76 -17.52 7.63
C THR A 51 -23.88 -18.18 6.84
N ASN A 52 -23.66 -19.40 6.39
CA ASN A 52 -24.67 -20.23 5.73
C ASN A 52 -25.54 -21.06 6.71
N HIS A 53 -25.50 -20.73 8.01
CA HIS A 53 -26.20 -21.42 9.09
C HIS A 53 -25.87 -22.92 9.27
N ARG A 54 -24.79 -23.42 8.66
CA ARG A 54 -24.28 -24.80 8.83
C ARG A 54 -22.82 -24.75 9.22
N ASN A 55 -22.33 -25.61 10.12
CA ASN A 55 -20.91 -25.60 10.53
C ASN A 55 -20.40 -24.19 10.87
N VAL A 56 -21.16 -23.49 11.71
CA VAL A 56 -21.07 -22.04 11.90
C VAL A 56 -19.81 -21.65 12.68
N ALA A 57 -19.31 -22.50 13.57
CA ALA A 57 -18.20 -22.16 14.46
C ALA A 57 -16.92 -21.78 13.70
N SER A 58 -16.54 -22.53 12.66
CA SER A 58 -15.35 -22.22 11.85
C SER A 58 -15.55 -20.93 11.06
N GLN A 59 -16.71 -20.75 10.41
CA GLN A 59 -17.03 -19.53 9.68
C GLN A 59 -16.99 -18.29 10.58
N LEU A 60 -17.52 -18.41 11.80
CA LEU A 60 -17.54 -17.30 12.75
C LEU A 60 -16.13 -16.91 13.19
N LEU A 61 -15.25 -17.90 13.38
CA LEU A 61 -13.85 -17.69 13.72
C LEU A 61 -13.10 -17.02 12.56
N ASP A 62 -13.33 -17.46 11.32
CA ASP A 62 -12.73 -16.85 10.13
C ASP A 62 -13.18 -15.39 9.99
N ILE A 63 -14.49 -15.11 10.17
CA ILE A 63 -15.04 -13.75 10.12
C ILE A 63 -14.40 -12.86 11.20
N ASP A 64 -14.26 -13.37 12.42
CA ASP A 64 -13.63 -12.63 13.52
C ASP A 64 -12.16 -12.32 13.22
N HIS A 65 -11.42 -13.31 12.72
CA HIS A 65 -10.03 -13.15 12.31
C HIS A 65 -9.86 -12.09 11.21
N TYR A 66 -10.72 -12.10 10.18
CA TYR A 66 -10.69 -11.08 9.14
C TYR A 66 -11.00 -9.69 9.69
N CYS A 67 -12.02 -9.56 10.54
CA CYS A 67 -12.38 -8.30 11.18
C CYS A 67 -11.22 -7.75 12.03
N TYR A 68 -10.54 -8.62 12.78
CA TYR A 68 -9.36 -8.26 13.55
C TYR A 68 -8.21 -7.79 12.65
N ALA A 69 -7.86 -8.56 11.62
CA ALA A 69 -6.78 -8.21 10.69
C ALA A 69 -7.05 -6.86 10.00
N MET A 70 -8.26 -6.62 9.53
CA MET A 70 -8.67 -5.35 8.93
C MET A 70 -8.59 -4.19 9.94
N GLY A 71 -9.06 -4.41 11.17
CA GLY A 71 -8.97 -3.42 12.26
C GLY A 71 -7.53 -3.07 12.59
N HIS A 72 -6.65 -4.07 12.67
CA HIS A 72 -5.22 -3.89 12.90
C HIS A 72 -4.57 -3.08 11.78
N MET A 73 -4.76 -3.48 10.51
CA MET A 73 -4.24 -2.74 9.36
C MET A 73 -4.73 -1.29 9.34
N ARG A 74 -5.99 -1.06 9.71
CA ARG A 74 -6.55 0.28 9.76
C ARG A 74 -5.91 1.12 10.87
N ALA A 75 -5.72 0.54 12.05
CA ALA A 75 -5.04 1.21 13.17
C ALA A 75 -3.61 1.61 12.79
N GLU A 76 -2.86 0.74 12.12
CA GLU A 76 -1.52 1.05 11.61
C GLU A 76 -1.54 2.22 10.62
N ILE A 77 -2.48 2.22 9.67
CA ILE A 77 -2.64 3.33 8.71
C ILE A 77 -2.96 4.64 9.43
N ASP A 78 -3.85 4.59 10.44
CA ASP A 78 -4.26 5.77 11.17
C ASP A 78 -3.13 6.29 12.08
N LEU A 79 -2.29 5.41 12.65
CA LEU A 79 -1.05 5.79 13.34
C LEU A 79 -0.06 6.48 12.42
N LEU A 80 0.08 6.01 11.18
CA LEU A 80 0.95 6.64 10.18
C LEU A 80 0.44 8.00 9.69
N LYS A 81 -0.87 8.26 9.82
CA LYS A 81 -1.49 9.54 9.47
C LYS A 81 -1.45 10.57 10.59
N LEU A 82 -1.18 10.15 11.83
CA LEU A 82 -0.98 11.10 12.92
C LEU A 82 0.21 11.99 12.58
N PRO A 83 0.10 13.32 12.78
CA PRO A 83 1.25 14.20 12.69
C PRO A 83 2.31 13.71 13.66
N LYS A 84 3.46 13.29 13.16
CA LYS A 84 4.62 13.06 14.04
C LYS A 84 5.00 14.43 14.57
N GLU A 85 4.85 14.66 15.87
CA GLU A 85 5.59 15.72 16.56
C GLU A 85 7.07 15.37 16.38
N THR A 86 7.71 15.97 15.38
CA THR A 86 9.16 15.93 15.27
C THR A 86 9.71 16.68 16.48
N PRO A 87 10.50 16.04 17.38
CA PRO A 87 11.28 16.78 18.33
C PRO A 87 12.18 17.74 17.54
N GLU A 88 12.08 19.03 17.88
CA GLU A 88 13.03 20.03 17.41
C GLU A 88 14.44 19.58 17.83
N GLY A 89 15.32 19.35 16.84
CA GLY A 89 16.72 19.02 17.06
C GLY A 89 17.03 17.53 17.01
N ASP A 90 17.24 16.98 15.82
CA ASP A 90 18.58 16.58 15.35
C ASP A 90 18.49 15.98 13.95
N GLY A 91 19.32 16.50 13.05
CA GLY A 91 19.68 15.87 11.78
C GLY A 91 18.52 15.31 10.95
N HIS A 92 17.58 16.16 10.53
CA HIS A 92 16.82 15.83 9.32
C HIS A 92 17.84 15.70 8.20
N SER A 93 18.22 14.46 7.88
CA SER A 93 18.58 14.16 6.50
C SER A 93 17.47 14.79 5.66
N PRO A 94 17.80 15.66 4.68
CA PRO A 94 16.78 16.28 3.85
C PRO A 94 15.85 15.17 3.37
N PRO A 95 14.52 15.37 3.34
CA PRO A 95 13.62 14.44 2.68
C PRO A 95 14.26 14.14 1.33
N ALA A 96 14.56 12.85 1.05
CA ALA A 96 15.26 12.45 -0.17
C ALA A 96 14.71 13.28 -1.33
N GLU A 97 15.56 14.10 -1.95
CA GLU A 97 15.13 15.10 -2.92
C GLU A 97 14.19 14.39 -3.91
N ARG A 98 12.90 14.76 -3.86
CA ARG A 98 11.92 14.16 -4.75
C ARG A 98 12.31 14.63 -6.14
N ILE A 99 12.77 13.70 -6.97
CA ILE A 99 13.14 14.02 -8.35
C ILE A 99 11.84 14.27 -9.10
N GLY A 100 11.62 15.53 -9.47
CA GLY A 100 10.39 16.03 -10.08
C GLY A 100 9.76 17.20 -9.31
N GLY A 101 8.91 17.98 -9.98
CA GLY A 101 8.24 19.13 -9.41
C GLY A 101 6.94 19.49 -10.15
N GLY A 102 5.96 20.01 -9.42
CA GLY A 102 4.66 20.45 -9.94
C GLY A 102 3.78 19.30 -10.45
N HIS A 103 4.00 18.89 -11.70
CA HIS A 103 3.15 17.96 -12.44
C HIS A 103 3.57 16.49 -12.34
N PHE A 104 4.81 16.20 -11.95
CA PHE A 104 5.24 14.82 -11.72
C PHE A 104 6.22 14.70 -10.56
N SER A 105 6.28 13.52 -9.97
CA SER A 105 7.30 13.13 -9.01
C SER A 105 7.68 11.67 -9.20
N LEU A 106 8.97 11.37 -9.10
CA LEU A 106 9.45 10.00 -9.07
C LEU A 106 9.36 9.44 -7.64
N GLY A 107 9.09 8.14 -7.55
CA GLY A 107 9.03 7.39 -6.32
C GLY A 107 10.37 7.14 -5.67
N ALA A 108 10.33 6.38 -4.57
CA ALA A 108 11.53 5.94 -3.87
C ALA A 108 12.53 5.33 -4.85
N GLN A 109 13.81 5.66 -4.70
CA GLN A 109 14.85 5.02 -5.50
C GLN A 109 15.10 3.61 -4.99
N LYS A 110 15.43 2.71 -5.91
CA LYS A 110 15.90 1.38 -5.56
C LYS A 110 17.30 1.50 -4.94
N ASP A 111 17.43 1.00 -3.72
CA ASP A 111 18.69 0.89 -2.98
C ASP A 111 19.03 -0.60 -2.81
N PRO A 112 20.20 -1.08 -3.28
CA PRO A 112 21.28 -0.34 -3.94
C PRO A 112 20.95 0.10 -5.36
N SER A 113 21.59 1.19 -5.80
CA SER A 113 21.60 1.60 -7.20
C SER A 113 22.14 0.45 -8.07
N GLN A 114 21.54 0.28 -9.24
CA GLN A 114 21.98 -0.73 -10.19
C GLN A 114 22.86 -0.08 -11.27
N THR A 115 23.69 -0.87 -11.93
CA THR A 115 24.43 -0.40 -13.12
C THR A 115 23.62 -0.66 -14.39
N ILE A 116 23.97 0.02 -15.49
CA ILE A 116 23.38 -0.25 -16.81
C ILE A 116 23.57 -1.71 -17.21
N ALA A 117 24.72 -2.31 -16.89
CA ALA A 117 25.00 -3.71 -17.20
C ALA A 117 24.03 -4.66 -16.48
N GLN A 118 23.83 -4.45 -15.17
CA GLN A 118 22.88 -5.22 -14.37
C GLN A 118 21.43 -5.05 -14.85
N LEU A 119 21.06 -3.85 -15.32
CA LEU A 119 19.75 -3.60 -15.90
C LEU A 119 19.56 -4.42 -17.18
N VAL A 120 20.51 -4.34 -18.11
CA VAL A 120 20.42 -5.06 -19.39
C VAL A 120 20.36 -6.58 -19.15
N GLU A 121 21.12 -7.09 -18.18
CA GLU A 121 21.07 -8.50 -17.78
C GLU A 121 19.67 -8.91 -17.27
N SER A 122 19.02 -8.07 -16.47
CA SER A 122 17.67 -8.34 -15.97
C SER A 122 16.56 -8.31 -17.04
N TYR A 123 16.84 -7.74 -18.21
CA TYR A 123 15.90 -7.63 -19.33
C TYR A 123 16.46 -8.23 -20.63
N THR A 124 17.23 -9.31 -20.53
CA THR A 124 17.90 -9.95 -21.68
C THR A 124 16.90 -10.41 -22.76
N ASP A 125 15.69 -10.82 -22.36
CA ASP A 125 14.64 -11.28 -23.28
C ASP A 125 13.81 -10.14 -23.91
N ASP A 126 13.95 -8.90 -23.42
CA ASP A 126 13.17 -7.77 -23.91
C ASP A 126 13.92 -7.00 -25.02
N PRO A 127 13.42 -7.00 -26.27
CA PRO A 127 14.08 -6.33 -27.38
C PRO A 127 14.22 -4.81 -27.18
N ALA A 128 13.42 -4.20 -26.30
CA ALA A 128 13.52 -2.77 -26.01
C ALA A 128 14.85 -2.39 -25.33
N PHE A 129 15.48 -3.33 -24.61
CA PHE A 129 16.74 -3.12 -23.88
C PHE A 129 17.97 -3.49 -24.72
N ASN A 130 17.79 -3.99 -25.94
CA ASN A 130 18.89 -4.26 -26.86
C ASN A 130 19.67 -2.98 -27.18
N GLY A 131 20.97 -3.01 -26.90
CA GLY A 131 21.87 -1.88 -27.09
C GLY A 131 21.50 -0.64 -26.27
N PHE A 132 20.77 -0.82 -25.16
CA PHE A 132 20.24 0.29 -24.34
C PHE A 132 21.32 1.30 -23.96
N GLY A 133 22.47 0.85 -23.42
CA GLY A 133 23.56 1.73 -23.03
C GLY A 133 24.10 2.60 -24.17
N ARG A 134 24.27 2.01 -25.36
CA ARG A 134 24.72 2.74 -26.56
C ARG A 134 23.67 3.76 -27.02
N ARG A 135 22.40 3.36 -27.09
CA ARG A 135 21.29 4.23 -27.48
C ARG A 135 21.12 5.40 -26.51
N LEU A 136 21.27 5.15 -25.22
CA LEU A 136 21.25 6.17 -24.19
C LEU A 136 22.43 7.14 -24.37
N GLY A 137 23.64 6.62 -24.56
CA GLY A 137 24.82 7.45 -24.83
C GLY A 137 24.67 8.32 -26.08
N ASP A 138 24.16 7.76 -27.18
CA ASP A 138 23.88 8.50 -28.42
C ASP A 138 22.79 9.57 -28.20
N PHE A 139 21.74 9.25 -27.43
CA PHE A 139 20.68 10.19 -27.08
C PHE A 139 21.23 11.35 -26.26
N LEU A 140 21.91 11.07 -25.15
CA LEU A 140 22.52 12.09 -24.29
C LEU A 140 23.53 12.93 -25.08
N THR A 141 24.34 12.31 -25.94
CA THR A 141 25.28 13.06 -26.77
C THR A 141 24.54 14.02 -27.70
N LYS A 142 23.48 13.57 -28.38
CA LYS A 142 22.71 14.44 -29.29
C LYS A 142 21.96 15.54 -28.56
N SER A 143 21.31 15.23 -27.44
CA SER A 143 20.50 16.20 -26.69
C SER A 143 21.38 17.21 -25.94
N TYR A 144 22.43 16.77 -25.24
CA TYR A 144 23.29 17.66 -24.46
C TYR A 144 24.17 18.52 -25.37
N THR A 145 24.68 17.98 -26.49
CA THR A 145 25.41 18.80 -27.50
C THR A 145 24.49 19.85 -28.13
N ALA A 146 23.21 19.51 -28.39
CA ALA A 146 22.24 20.47 -28.92
C ALA A 146 21.90 21.60 -27.92
N HIS A 147 22.11 21.37 -26.61
CA HIS A 147 21.84 22.32 -25.53
C HIS A 147 23.10 22.96 -24.92
N ASN A 148 24.29 22.76 -25.50
CA ASN A 148 25.59 23.24 -24.98
C ASN A 148 25.90 22.77 -23.54
N LEU A 149 25.39 21.60 -23.15
CA LEU A 149 25.66 21.03 -21.83
C LEU A 149 26.90 20.11 -21.89
N PRO A 150 27.80 20.12 -20.88
CA PRO A 150 28.95 19.23 -20.88
C PRO A 150 28.48 17.77 -20.82
N LEU A 151 29.07 16.93 -21.68
CA LEU A 151 28.83 15.49 -21.66
C LEU A 151 29.19 14.92 -20.27
N PRO A 152 28.36 14.02 -19.71
CA PRO A 152 28.67 13.38 -18.44
C PRO A 152 30.00 12.64 -18.54
N GLY A 153 31.02 13.16 -17.85
CA GLY A 153 32.31 12.54 -17.65
C GLY A 153 32.15 11.33 -16.73
N GLY A 154 31.65 10.22 -17.29
CA GLY A 154 31.48 8.91 -16.68
C GLY A 154 31.10 8.89 -15.20
N THR A 155 29.81 8.93 -14.83
CA THR A 155 29.35 8.46 -13.50
C THR A 155 27.85 8.08 -13.50
N SER A 156 27.57 7.00 -12.75
CA SER A 156 26.35 6.36 -12.23
C SER A 156 24.93 6.82 -12.66
N ILE A 157 24.09 5.83 -12.97
CA ILE A 157 22.64 5.96 -13.19
C ILE A 157 21.92 5.37 -11.97
N THR A 158 20.93 6.10 -11.41
CA THR A 158 20.12 5.66 -10.26
C THR A 158 18.68 5.45 -10.69
N PHE A 159 17.98 4.46 -10.12
CA PHE A 159 16.67 4.03 -10.62
C PHE A 159 15.53 4.32 -9.63
N PRO A 160 14.49 5.09 -10.02
CA PRO A 160 13.27 5.28 -9.23
C PRO A 160 12.31 4.08 -9.39
N LEU A 161 11.60 3.73 -8.31
CA LEU A 161 10.69 2.58 -8.24
C LEU A 161 9.32 2.83 -8.88
N ASN A 162 8.86 4.07 -9.00
CA ASN A 162 7.59 4.44 -9.64
C ASN A 162 7.57 5.91 -10.07
N SER A 163 6.51 6.36 -10.74
CA SER A 163 6.23 7.79 -10.91
C SER A 163 4.77 8.12 -10.59
N LYS A 164 4.56 9.32 -10.08
CA LYS A 164 3.26 9.94 -9.84
C LYS A 164 3.11 11.12 -10.78
N VAL A 165 2.00 11.18 -11.50
CA VAL A 165 1.66 12.28 -12.41
C VAL A 165 0.38 12.93 -11.91
N ASN A 166 0.45 14.24 -11.65
CA ASN A 166 -0.72 15.03 -11.28
C ASN A 166 -1.32 15.63 -12.55
N TYR A 167 -2.63 15.46 -12.73
CA TYR A 167 -3.36 16.06 -13.84
C TYR A 167 -4.66 16.68 -13.34
N GLU A 168 -5.18 17.63 -14.11
CA GLU A 168 -6.51 18.19 -13.87
C GLU A 168 -7.53 17.37 -14.67
N SER A 169 -8.45 16.74 -13.96
CA SER A 169 -9.52 15.97 -14.58
C SER A 169 -10.50 16.93 -15.26
N LEU A 170 -10.70 16.74 -16.57
CA LEU A 170 -11.67 17.54 -17.34
C LEU A 170 -13.13 17.24 -16.96
N ALA A 171 -13.38 16.17 -16.20
CA ALA A 171 -14.73 15.78 -15.80
C ALA A 171 -15.24 16.58 -14.60
N ASP A 172 -14.36 16.85 -13.62
CA ASP A 172 -14.71 17.48 -12.34
C ASP A 172 -13.80 18.65 -11.95
N TRP A 173 -12.81 19.00 -12.79
CA TRP A 173 -11.85 20.09 -12.61
C TRP A 173 -11.06 19.98 -11.30
N ARG A 174 -10.91 18.75 -10.81
CA ARG A 174 -10.10 18.46 -9.64
C ARG A 174 -8.75 17.94 -10.07
N GLN A 175 -7.74 18.23 -9.25
CA GLN A 175 -6.45 17.59 -9.40
C GLN A 175 -6.58 16.13 -8.97
N ASP A 176 -6.28 15.22 -9.90
CA ASP A 176 -6.17 13.79 -9.65
C ASP A 176 -4.72 13.32 -9.89
N THR A 177 -4.39 12.11 -9.49
CA THR A 177 -3.03 11.56 -9.55
C THR A 177 -3.00 10.17 -10.14
N ASP A 178 -2.33 10.04 -11.28
CA ASP A 178 -2.03 8.75 -11.88
C ASP A 178 -0.70 8.19 -11.33
N LEU A 179 -0.73 6.92 -10.96
CA LEU A 179 0.44 6.15 -10.55
C LEU A 179 0.89 5.27 -11.72
N LEU A 180 2.02 5.62 -12.33
CA LEU A 180 2.57 4.90 -13.49
C LEU A 180 3.65 3.90 -13.05
N ARG A 181 3.67 2.75 -13.74
CA ARG A 181 4.70 1.69 -13.61
C ARG A 181 4.97 1.18 -12.18
N CYS A 182 3.94 1.07 -11.33
CA CYS A 182 4.07 0.43 -10.02
C CYS A 182 4.19 -1.10 -10.09
N ASN A 183 3.49 -1.73 -11.04
CA ASN A 183 3.49 -3.19 -11.23
C ASN A 183 3.33 -3.52 -12.72
N PRO A 184 4.22 -4.33 -13.34
CA PRO A 184 4.07 -4.76 -14.72
C PRO A 184 2.82 -5.61 -14.97
N MET A 185 2.23 -6.20 -13.93
CA MET A 185 1.02 -7.02 -13.99
C MET A 185 -0.11 -6.40 -13.14
N PHE A 186 -1.29 -6.23 -13.73
CA PHE A 186 -2.49 -5.81 -13.03
C PHE A 186 -3.53 -6.94 -13.09
N PHE A 187 -3.86 -7.52 -11.94
CA PHE A 187 -4.75 -8.69 -11.83
C PHE A 187 -4.37 -9.85 -12.76
N GLY A 188 -3.06 -10.16 -12.86
CA GLY A 188 -2.57 -11.25 -13.70
C GLY A 188 -2.52 -10.93 -15.21
N HIS A 189 -2.84 -9.71 -15.61
CA HIS A 189 -2.72 -9.24 -16.99
C HIS A 189 -1.58 -8.22 -17.14
N PRO A 190 -0.89 -8.19 -18.30
CA PRO A 190 0.11 -7.15 -18.56
C PRO A 190 -0.50 -5.76 -18.49
N ARG A 191 0.17 -4.85 -17.77
CA ARG A 191 -0.20 -3.44 -17.72
C ARG A 191 0.64 -2.65 -18.72
N TYR A 192 -0.04 -1.90 -19.58
CA TYR A 192 0.59 -1.00 -20.53
C TYR A 192 0.25 0.44 -20.15
N ASP A 193 1.26 1.21 -19.74
CA ASP A 193 1.10 2.64 -19.49
C ASP A 193 1.42 3.38 -20.80
N CYS A 194 0.45 4.14 -21.32
CA CYS A 194 0.59 4.93 -22.54
C CYS A 194 0.87 6.40 -22.19
N VAL A 195 1.72 7.04 -22.97
CA VAL A 195 2.10 8.44 -22.82
C VAL A 195 2.00 9.16 -24.16
N MET A 196 1.65 10.44 -24.11
CA MET A 196 1.74 11.34 -25.27
C MET A 196 3.06 12.10 -25.19
N VAL A 197 3.85 12.02 -26.25
CA VAL A 197 5.20 12.57 -26.30
C VAL A 197 5.21 13.75 -27.25
N LYS A 198 5.70 14.90 -26.76
CA LYS A 198 5.88 16.08 -27.59
C LYS A 198 7.08 15.88 -28.52
N GLY A 199 6.82 15.74 -29.81
CA GLY A 199 7.85 15.55 -30.82
C GLY A 199 8.47 16.86 -31.30
N VAL A 200 9.62 16.76 -31.97
CA VAL A 200 10.25 17.92 -32.62
C VAL A 200 9.37 18.37 -33.80
N GLY A 201 9.09 19.68 -33.87
CA GLY A 201 8.28 20.27 -34.95
C GLY A 201 6.77 20.12 -34.76
N GLY A 202 6.30 19.96 -33.52
CA GLY A 202 4.86 19.96 -33.18
C GLY A 202 4.11 18.68 -33.57
N LYS A 203 4.84 17.61 -33.91
CA LYS A 203 4.26 16.29 -34.18
C LYS A 203 4.27 15.48 -32.90
N ASP A 204 3.23 15.65 -32.11
CA ASP A 204 2.99 14.83 -30.93
C ASP A 204 2.62 13.41 -31.35
N PHE A 205 3.11 12.42 -30.61
CA PHE A 205 2.85 11.01 -30.90
C PHE A 205 2.59 10.22 -29.63
N PHE A 206 1.84 9.14 -29.76
CA PHE A 206 1.61 8.20 -28.68
C PHE A 206 2.75 7.20 -28.59
N ALA A 207 3.14 6.89 -27.36
CA ALA A 207 4.12 5.86 -27.07
C ALA A 207 3.70 5.07 -25.84
N ARG A 208 4.25 3.87 -25.71
CA ARG A 208 4.18 3.07 -24.51
C ARG A 208 5.37 3.38 -23.61
N LEU A 209 5.10 3.65 -22.33
CA LEU A 209 6.13 3.84 -21.32
C LEU A 209 6.67 2.48 -20.87
N LEU A 210 7.94 2.22 -21.15
CA LEU A 210 8.59 0.96 -20.80
C LEU A 210 9.39 1.06 -19.51
N PHE A 211 10.12 2.16 -19.31
CA PHE A 211 11.03 2.27 -18.17
C PHE A 211 11.24 3.73 -17.78
N MET A 212 11.50 4.01 -16.50
CA MET A 212 11.85 5.34 -15.99
C MET A 212 13.11 5.22 -15.12
N PHE A 213 14.02 6.16 -15.26
CA PHE A 213 15.31 6.15 -14.57
C PHE A 213 15.84 7.57 -14.36
N THR A 214 16.80 7.72 -13.46
CA THR A 214 17.43 9.00 -13.18
C THR A 214 18.92 8.92 -13.49
N CYS A 215 19.44 9.91 -14.19
CA CYS A 215 20.85 9.98 -14.53
C CYS A 215 21.45 11.25 -13.95
N SER A 216 22.55 11.13 -13.23
CA SER A 216 23.25 12.29 -12.67
C SER A 216 24.33 12.76 -13.64
N VAL A 217 24.24 14.02 -14.05
CA VAL A 217 25.20 14.70 -14.94
C VAL A 217 25.64 15.99 -14.26
N ASN A 218 26.93 16.10 -13.91
CA ASN A 218 27.51 17.28 -13.24
C ASN A 218 26.67 17.74 -12.02
N ASP A 219 26.45 16.85 -11.08
CA ASP A 219 25.66 17.08 -9.85
C ASP A 219 24.18 17.41 -10.05
N THR A 220 23.69 17.42 -11.30
CA THR A 220 22.26 17.57 -11.62
C THR A 220 21.66 16.21 -11.93
N THR A 221 20.55 15.86 -11.27
CA THR A 221 19.87 14.59 -11.50
C THR A 221 18.68 14.79 -12.44
N GLU A 222 18.77 14.18 -13.61
CA GLU A 222 17.78 14.27 -14.67
C GLU A 222 16.88 13.03 -14.70
N ALA A 223 15.57 13.25 -14.82
CA ALA A 223 14.59 12.18 -14.96
C ALA A 223 14.40 11.82 -16.44
N LEU A 224 14.59 10.54 -16.77
CA LEU A 224 14.53 10.01 -18.13
C LEU A 224 13.57 8.83 -18.21
N ALA A 225 13.03 8.61 -19.41
CA ALA A 225 12.13 7.50 -19.69
C ALA A 225 12.51 6.77 -20.98
N LEU A 226 12.44 5.44 -20.95
CA LEU A 226 12.45 4.60 -22.13
C LEU A 226 11.01 4.41 -22.61
N ILE A 227 10.77 4.78 -23.86
CA ILE A 227 9.46 4.70 -24.50
C ILE A 227 9.54 3.89 -25.79
N GLN A 228 8.41 3.33 -26.19
CA GLN A 228 8.21 2.66 -27.48
C GLN A 228 7.08 3.35 -28.24
N PRO A 229 7.38 4.08 -29.34
CA PRO A 229 6.35 4.65 -30.20
C PRO A 229 5.42 3.58 -30.78
N TYR A 230 4.18 3.95 -31.04
CA TYR A 230 3.23 3.14 -31.81
C TYR A 230 3.48 3.20 -33.31
#